data_AF-A0A820JE92-F1
#
_entry.id   AF-A0A820JE92-F1
#
_cell.length_a   1.000
_cell.length_b   1.000
_cell.length_c   1.000
_cell.angle_alpha   90.00
_cell.angle_beta   90.00
_cell.angle_gamma   90.00
#
_symmetry.space_group_name_H-M   'P 1'
#
loop_
_entity.id
_entity.type
_entity.pdbx_description
1 polymer ?
#
loop_
_entity_poly.entity_id
_entity_poly.type
_entity_poly.pdbx_seq_one_letter_code
_entity_poly.pdbx_strand_id
1 'polypeptide(L)'
;IGLIPLYSEELVDKMNYHRDCACEGFCPQCSVEFTLDVRNREEQTRNITSADLMTSNPHLVPVTSKAKNDDEGQDHFIEHMC
;
A
#
# COMPACT_ATOMS: atom_id res chain seq x y z
N ILE A 1 9.40 4.09 -6.60
CA ILE A 1 8.22 3.44 -5.98
C ILE A 1 8.39 1.93 -5.78
N GLY A 2 9.02 1.17 -6.69
CA GLY A 2 9.05 -0.30 -6.65
C GLY A 2 9.75 -0.99 -5.45
N LEU A 3 10.24 -0.24 -4.46
CA LEU A 3 10.83 -0.77 -3.22
C LEU A 3 9.93 -0.57 -2.00
N ILE A 4 8.70 -0.07 -2.18
CA ILE A 4 7.74 0.09 -1.08
C ILE A 4 7.09 -1.28 -0.84
N PRO A 5 7.25 -1.88 0.36
CA PRO A 5 6.62 -3.15 0.68
C PRO A 5 5.10 -2.97 0.83
N LEU A 6 4.35 -3.94 0.32
CA LEU A 6 2.88 -3.97 0.38
C LEU A 6 2.43 -5.18 1.21
N TYR A 7 1.38 -5.01 2.00
CA TYR A 7 0.64 -6.11 2.59
C TYR A 7 -0.34 -6.66 1.55
N SER A 8 -0.27 -7.96 1.24
CA SER A 8 -1.09 -8.57 0.18
C SER A 8 -1.44 -10.05 0.43
N GLU A 9 -1.47 -10.48 1.70
CA GLU A 9 -1.63 -11.91 2.08
C GLU A 9 -2.90 -12.54 1.47
N GLU A 10 -4.04 -11.87 1.56
CA GLU A 10 -5.32 -12.42 1.05
C GLU A 10 -5.50 -12.27 -0.48
N LEU A 11 -4.62 -11.52 -1.13
CA LEU A 11 -4.72 -11.14 -2.54
C LEU A 11 -3.84 -12.02 -3.42
N VAL A 12 -2.60 -12.30 -2.97
CA VAL A 12 -1.57 -12.94 -3.80
C VAL A 12 -2.00 -14.32 -4.30
N ASP A 13 -2.70 -15.10 -3.47
CA ASP A 13 -3.19 -16.44 -3.82
C ASP A 13 -4.32 -16.43 -4.84
N LYS A 14 -4.98 -15.29 -5.04
CA LYS A 14 -6.12 -15.12 -5.96
C LYS A 14 -5.73 -14.45 -7.27
N MET A 15 -4.49 -14.01 -7.41
CA MET A 15 -4.00 -13.34 -8.61
C MET A 15 -3.23 -14.29 -9.53
N ASN A 16 -3.40 -14.08 -10.82
CA ASN A 16 -2.60 -14.71 -11.86
C ASN A 16 -1.27 -13.96 -12.02
N TYR A 17 -0.19 -14.67 -12.34
CA TYR A 17 0.98 -14.02 -12.90
C TYR A 17 0.59 -13.35 -14.22
N HIS A 18 1.06 -12.12 -14.45
CA HIS A 18 0.73 -11.36 -15.66
C HIS A 18 1.01 -12.14 -16.96
N ARG A 19 2.12 -12.88 -17.03
CA ARG A 19 2.48 -13.73 -18.18
C ARG A 19 1.52 -14.90 -18.43
N ASP A 20 0.78 -15.32 -17.41
CA ASP A 20 -0.15 -16.46 -17.44
C ASP A 20 -1.61 -15.97 -17.57
N CYS A 21 -1.84 -14.65 -17.63
CA CYS A 21 -3.16 -14.05 -17.74
C CYS A 21 -3.58 -13.89 -19.20
N ALA A 22 -4.85 -14.15 -19.51
CA ALA A 22 -5.39 -14.06 -20.88
C ALA A 22 -5.75 -12.62 -21.32
N CYS A 23 -5.59 -11.61 -20.46
CA CYS A 23 -5.91 -10.23 -20.80
C CYS A 23 -4.81 -9.56 -21.64
N GLU A 24 -5.20 -8.60 -22.48
CA GLU A 24 -4.26 -7.70 -23.11
C GLU A 24 -3.94 -6.55 -22.15
N GLY A 25 -2.72 -6.52 -21.62
CA GLY A 25 -2.28 -5.51 -20.65
C GLY A 25 -2.65 -5.85 -19.21
N PHE A 26 -3.26 -4.90 -18.49
CA PHE A 26 -3.47 -5.00 -17.04
C PHE A 26 -4.95 -5.18 -16.71
N CYS A 27 -5.25 -6.14 -15.84
CA CYS A 27 -6.59 -6.36 -15.32
C CYS A 27 -6.55 -6.66 -13.81
N PRO A 28 -7.73 -6.62 -13.13
CA PRO A 28 -7.80 -6.88 -11.68
C PRO A 28 -7.34 -8.28 -11.25
N GLN A 29 -7.22 -9.23 -12.18
CA GLN A 29 -6.78 -10.59 -11.86
C GLN A 29 -5.26 -10.74 -11.86
N CYS A 30 -4.50 -9.85 -12.50
CA CYS A 30 -3.05 -10.01 -12.65
C CYS A 30 -2.24 -8.78 -12.24
N SER A 31 -2.92 -7.72 -11.81
CA SER A 31 -2.31 -6.45 -11.47
C SER A 31 -3.13 -5.73 -10.41
N VAL A 32 -2.46 -4.83 -9.72
CA VAL A 32 -3.04 -3.97 -8.71
C VAL A 32 -2.77 -2.52 -9.10
N GLU A 33 -3.72 -1.65 -8.79
CA GLU A 33 -3.65 -0.24 -9.14
C GLU A 33 -3.43 0.61 -7.89
N PHE A 34 -2.48 1.53 -8.02
CA PHE A 34 -2.24 2.59 -7.05
C PHE A 34 -2.23 3.95 -7.75
N THR A 35 -2.84 4.92 -7.11
CA THR A 35 -2.90 6.31 -7.57
C THR A 35 -2.14 7.20 -6.59
N LEU A 36 -1.25 8.03 -7.11
CA LEU A 36 -0.55 9.08 -6.37
C LEU A 36 -0.82 10.42 -7.04
N ASP A 37 -1.79 11.16 -6.53
CA ASP A 37 -2.11 12.50 -7.00
C ASP A 37 -1.95 13.48 -5.84
N VAL A 38 -0.75 14.05 -5.72
CA VAL A 38 -0.45 15.06 -4.72
C VAL A 38 0.19 16.28 -5.35
N ARG A 39 -0.39 17.44 -5.04
CA ARG A 39 0.15 18.74 -5.42
C ARG A 39 0.45 19.55 -4.17
N ASN A 40 1.67 20.07 -4.07
CA ASN A 40 1.97 21.07 -3.06
C ASN A 40 1.32 22.41 -3.44
N ARG A 41 0.50 22.97 -2.54
CA ARG A 41 -0.22 24.25 -2.75
C ARG A 41 0.25 25.34 -1.79
N GLU A 42 1.23 25.05 -0.94
CA GLU A 42 1.72 25.91 0.12
C GLU A 42 3.18 26.30 -0.13
N GLU A 43 3.68 27.30 0.60
CA GLU A 43 5.07 27.76 0.49
C GLU A 43 6.08 26.81 1.18
N GLN A 44 5.60 25.95 2.08
CA GLN A 44 6.43 25.01 2.81
C GLN A 44 6.70 23.73 2.01
N THR A 45 7.80 23.04 2.33
CA THR A 45 8.13 21.76 1.69
C THR A 45 7.15 20.68 2.16
N ARG A 46 6.45 20.03 1.22
CA ARG A 46 5.60 18.88 1.49
C ARG A 46 6.33 17.58 1.16
N ASN A 47 6.46 16.71 2.15
CA ASN A 47 6.98 15.35 1.94
C ASN A 47 5.87 14.45 1.39
N ILE A 48 6.17 13.76 0.31
CA ILE A 48 5.29 12.73 -0.27
C ILE A 48 5.79 11.37 0.19
N THR A 49 4.90 10.59 0.78
CA THR A 49 5.21 9.34 1.46
C THR A 49 4.38 8.19 0.90
N SER A 50 4.67 6.96 1.33
CA SER A 50 3.82 5.80 1.02
C SER A 50 2.38 5.95 1.51
N ALA A 51 2.11 6.81 2.49
CA ALA A 51 0.74 7.09 2.95
C ALA A 51 -0.08 7.88 1.92
N ASP A 52 0.55 8.55 0.95
CA ASP A 52 -0.13 9.26 -0.13
C ASP A 52 -0.51 8.33 -1.30
N LEU A 53 -0.09 7.05 -1.27
CA LEU A 53 -0.50 6.05 -2.25
C LEU A 53 -1.92 5.56 -1.95
N MET A 54 -2.83 5.81 -2.88
CA MET A 54 -4.23 5.38 -2.76
C MET A 54 -4.47 4.12 -3.60
N THR A 55 -5.27 3.18 -3.09
CA THR A 55 -5.80 2.07 -3.87
C THR A 55 -7.28 1.89 -3.59
N SER A 56 -8.00 1.28 -4.53
CA SER A 56 -9.40 0.89 -4.35
C SER A 56 -9.55 -0.43 -3.57
N ASN A 57 -8.45 -1.16 -3.33
CA ASN A 57 -8.46 -2.45 -2.65
C ASN A 57 -8.01 -2.31 -1.18
N PRO A 58 -8.91 -2.42 -0.19
CA PRO A 58 -8.57 -2.22 1.22
C PRO A 58 -7.64 -3.31 1.79
N HIS A 59 -7.55 -4.47 1.15
CA HIS A 59 -6.65 -5.57 1.55
C HIS A 59 -5.21 -5.39 1.04
N LEU A 60 -4.95 -4.32 0.29
CA LEU A 60 -3.68 -4.05 -0.36
C LEU A 60 -3.13 -2.67 0.05
N VAL A 61 -2.37 -2.62 1.13
CA VAL A 61 -1.88 -1.35 1.68
C VAL A 61 -0.37 -1.37 1.87
N PRO A 62 0.34 -0.23 1.72
CA PRO A 62 1.74 -0.14 2.12
C PRO A 62 1.91 -0.54 3.58
N VAL A 63 2.95 -1.31 3.90
CA VAL A 63 3.16 -1.84 5.26
C VAL A 63 3.25 -0.72 6.31
N THR A 64 3.82 0.43 5.92
CA THR A 64 3.94 1.62 6.78
C THR A 64 2.62 2.28 7.15
N SER A 65 1.53 2.00 6.42
CA SER A 65 0.23 2.67 6.60
C SER A 65 -0.68 1.94 7.60
N LYS A 66 -0.51 0.63 7.81
CA LYS A 66 -1.28 -0.12 8.81
C LYS A 66 -0.99 0.31 10.24
N ALA A 67 0.26 0.74 10.52
CA ALA A 67 0.68 1.21 11.83
C ALA A 67 -0.11 2.42 12.36
N LYS A 68 -0.91 3.11 11.53
CA LYS A 68 -1.71 4.27 11.95
C LYS A 68 -3.17 3.97 12.31
N ASN A 69 -3.68 2.78 12.00
CA ASN A 69 -5.06 2.39 12.37
C ASN A 69 -5.12 1.47 13.60
N ASP A 70 -3.97 0.95 14.05
CA ASP A 70 -3.87 0.13 15.27
C ASP A 70 -3.46 0.98 16.51
N ASP A 71 -3.27 2.29 16.32
CA ASP A 71 -2.83 3.26 17.34
C ASP A 71 -3.98 3.85 18.20
N GLU A 72 -5.19 3.30 18.09
CA GLU A 72 -6.18 3.42 19.17
C GLU A 72 -6.23 2.16 20.06
N GLY A 73 -5.18 1.33 20.07
CA GLY A 73 -5.16 0.15 20.94
C GLY A 73 -3.92 -0.72 21.08
N GLN A 74 -2.73 -0.40 20.54
CA GLN A 74 -1.54 -1.25 20.69
C GLN A 74 -0.22 -0.53 21.02
N ASP A 75 -0.31 0.59 21.72
CA ASP A 75 0.84 1.42 22.10
C ASP A 75 1.51 1.02 23.44
N HIS A 76 1.52 -0.28 23.80
CA HIS A 76 2.01 -0.69 25.13
C HIS A 76 2.88 -1.96 25.21
N PHE A 77 3.35 -2.54 24.10
CA PHE A 77 4.13 -3.78 24.15
C PHE A 77 5.51 -3.78 23.45
N ILE A 78 5.96 -2.69 22.85
CA ILE A 78 7.29 -2.67 22.18
C ILE A 78 8.38 -1.92 22.97
N GLU A 79 8.07 -1.26 24.08
CA GLU A 79 9.09 -0.53 24.85
C GLU A 79 9.72 -1.31 26.02
N HIS A 80 9.78 -2.66 25.96
CA HIS A 80 10.45 -3.46 27.03
C HIS A 80 11.26 -4.68 26.55
N MET A 81 11.74 -4.70 25.31
CA MET A 81 12.75 -5.70 24.88
C MET A 81 13.94 -5.09 24.14
N CYS A 82 14.47 -3.98 24.65
CA CYS A 82 15.89 -3.61 24.48
C CYS A 82 16.59 -3.78 25.83
#